data_AF-A0A0C3PVR0-F1
#
_entry.id   AF-A0A0C3PVR0-F1
#
_cell.length_a   1.000
_cell.length_b   1.000
_cell.length_c   1.000
_cell.angle_alpha   90.00
_cell.angle_beta   90.00
_cell.angle_gamma   90.00
#
_symmetry.space_group_name_H-M   'P 1'
#
loop_
_entity.id
_entity.type
_entity.pdbx_description
1 polymer ?
#
loop_
_entity_poly.entity_id
_entity_poly.type
_entity_poly.pdbx_seq_one_letter_code
_entity_poly.pdbx_strand_id
1 'polypeptide(L)'
;MHQLGITLSLKWSQNVVGTLSEDNLLRMAQDLLDCAFFTSGDNVNIRERVFSQRLHNRNRFDSGTAVTVFVTEHPPLHPNLAVEYRRLHGKHATIGYPDFYNPEALIRLQNLKEYHILNVLLMSPYFDHYGHKKHPLLKPPPSVSLAASGTSNAMKMYVLKTMKIDQSSLEGNVQWVMEAIKQIGYARSLDTKKALATSTIIPIVGDELTHKCLRRLRRLRGRDHNGVERLDFADPVFGWFHAEMALAQALWQLHSGSRLGTG
;
A
#
# COMPACT_ATOMS: atom_id res chain seq x y z
N MET A 1 1.76 -40.53 14.87
CA MET A 1 1.41 -39.10 14.64
C MET A 1 0.34 -38.98 13.55
N HIS A 2 0.66 -39.27 12.29
CA HIS A 2 -0.28 -39.16 11.16
C HIS A 2 -1.41 -40.20 11.17
N GLN A 3 -1.08 -41.47 11.45
CA GLN A 3 -2.07 -42.55 11.64
C GLN A 3 -2.92 -42.40 12.91
N LEU A 4 -2.52 -41.53 13.84
CA LEU A 4 -3.23 -41.26 15.10
C LEU A 4 -4.16 -40.04 14.99
N GLY A 5 -4.26 -39.39 13.82
CA GLY A 5 -5.07 -38.18 13.62
C GLY A 5 -4.53 -36.91 14.31
N ILE A 6 -3.34 -36.98 14.91
CA ILE A 6 -2.75 -35.87 15.68
C ILE A 6 -2.06 -34.85 14.76
N THR A 7 -1.64 -35.28 13.57
CA THR A 7 -0.96 -34.42 12.58
C THR A 7 -1.55 -34.64 11.20
N LEU A 8 -2.00 -33.57 10.56
CA LEU A 8 -2.49 -33.58 9.17
C LEU A 8 -1.32 -33.71 8.19
N SER A 9 -1.55 -34.35 7.04
CA SER A 9 -0.52 -34.42 5.99
C SER A 9 -0.18 -33.04 5.46
N LEU A 10 1.09 -32.84 5.09
CA LEU A 10 1.50 -31.65 4.34
C LEU A 10 0.62 -31.44 3.10
N LYS A 11 0.29 -32.53 2.39
CA LYS A 11 -0.60 -32.51 1.23
C LYS A 11 -2.00 -32.01 1.58
N TRP A 12 -2.58 -32.47 2.69
CA TRP A 12 -3.87 -32.01 3.17
C TRP A 12 -3.81 -30.54 3.56
N SER A 13 -2.78 -30.11 4.30
CA SER A 13 -2.61 -28.71 4.70
C SER A 13 -2.45 -27.80 3.48
N GLN A 14 -1.68 -28.22 2.48
CA GLN A 14 -1.54 -27.50 1.21
C GLN A 14 -2.87 -27.41 0.45
N ASN A 15 -3.62 -28.50 0.38
CA ASN A 15 -4.94 -28.51 -0.26
C ASN A 15 -5.92 -27.57 0.45
N VAL A 16 -5.98 -27.62 1.78
CA VAL A 16 -6.87 -26.75 2.57
C VAL A 16 -6.50 -25.28 2.43
N VAL A 17 -5.20 -24.95 2.47
CA VAL A 17 -4.73 -23.59 2.19
C VAL A 17 -5.10 -23.16 0.77
N GLY A 18 -5.01 -24.08 -0.20
CA GLY A 18 -5.45 -23.84 -1.58
C GLY A 18 -6.93 -23.49 -1.67
N THR A 19 -7.81 -24.30 -1.06
CA THR A 19 -9.25 -24.05 -1.03
C THR A 19 -9.60 -22.76 -0.31
N LEU A 20 -8.99 -22.50 0.86
CA LEU A 20 -9.20 -21.24 1.59
C LEU A 20 -8.76 -20.02 0.76
N SER A 21 -7.66 -20.14 0.01
CA SER A 21 -7.19 -19.08 -0.88
C SER A 21 -8.18 -18.80 -2.01
N GLU A 22 -8.77 -19.84 -2.61
CA GLU A 22 -9.78 -19.70 -3.66
C GLU A 22 -11.07 -19.10 -3.14
N ASP A 23 -11.57 -19.57 -1.99
CA ASP A 23 -12.74 -19.01 -1.33
C ASP A 23 -12.54 -17.53 -0.96
N ASN A 24 -11.34 -17.18 -0.51
CA ASN A 24 -11.01 -15.80 -0.17
C ASN A 24 -11.04 -14.87 -1.39
N LEU A 25 -10.55 -15.35 -2.54
CA LEU A 25 -10.61 -14.60 -3.80
C LEU A 25 -12.05 -14.45 -4.32
N LEU A 26 -12.91 -15.45 -4.11
CA LEU A 26 -14.34 -15.37 -4.47
C LEU A 26 -15.07 -14.33 -3.60
N ARG A 27 -14.82 -14.33 -2.28
CA ARG A 27 -15.38 -13.33 -1.36
C ARG A 27 -14.90 -11.93 -1.68
N MET A 28 -13.60 -11.78 -1.96
CA MET A 28 -13.05 -10.51 -2.43
C MET A 28 -13.79 -10.03 -3.68
N ALA A 29 -13.97 -10.89 -4.69
CA ALA A 29 -14.64 -10.50 -5.93
C ALA A 29 -16.09 -10.04 -5.70
N GLN A 30 -16.80 -10.60 -4.71
CA GLN A 30 -18.14 -10.16 -4.32
C GLN A 30 -18.10 -8.77 -3.68
N ASP A 31 -17.22 -8.57 -2.70
CA ASP A 31 -17.10 -7.29 -2.00
C ASP A 31 -16.69 -6.14 -2.96
N LEU A 32 -15.85 -6.43 -3.95
CA LEU A 32 -15.40 -5.43 -4.93
C LEU A 32 -16.49 -4.94 -5.89
N LEU A 33 -17.65 -5.60 -5.96
CA LEU A 33 -18.79 -5.11 -6.73
C LEU A 33 -19.43 -3.89 -6.07
N ASP A 34 -19.49 -3.91 -4.74
CA ASP A 34 -20.27 -2.95 -3.95
C ASP A 34 -19.39 -1.99 -3.15
N CYS A 35 -18.06 -2.20 -3.16
CA CYS A 35 -17.14 -1.44 -2.32
C CYS A 35 -15.92 -0.89 -3.06
N ALA A 36 -15.50 0.32 -2.67
CA ALA A 36 -14.23 0.90 -3.04
C ALA A 36 -13.08 0.16 -2.36
N PHE A 37 -11.95 0.08 -3.08
CA PHE A 37 -10.78 -0.65 -2.62
C PHE A 37 -9.50 0.03 -3.07
N PHE A 38 -8.40 -0.36 -2.43
CA PHE A 38 -7.06 -0.09 -2.91
C PHE A 38 -6.18 -1.33 -2.75
N THR A 39 -5.02 -1.30 -3.39
CA THR A 39 -4.06 -2.40 -3.31
C THR A 39 -2.78 -1.91 -2.68
N SER A 40 -2.11 -2.75 -1.89
CA SER A 40 -0.74 -2.52 -1.47
C SER A 40 0.12 -3.71 -1.82
N GLY A 41 1.24 -3.44 -2.49
CA GLY A 41 2.23 -4.46 -2.85
C GLY A 41 3.55 -4.20 -2.14
N ASP A 42 4.18 -5.27 -1.66
CA ASP A 42 5.52 -5.22 -1.08
C ASP A 42 6.35 -6.44 -1.51
N ASN A 43 7.67 -6.29 -1.42
CA ASN A 43 8.64 -7.30 -1.77
C ASN A 43 8.71 -8.40 -0.70
N VAL A 44 8.66 -9.64 -1.16
CA VAL A 44 8.91 -10.83 -0.35
C VAL A 44 10.28 -11.39 -0.73
N ASN A 45 11.23 -11.28 0.20
CA ASN A 45 12.59 -11.76 0.02
C ASN A 45 12.86 -12.95 0.93
N ILE A 46 12.99 -14.15 0.35
CA ILE A 46 13.29 -15.39 1.08
C ILE A 46 14.76 -15.73 0.86
N ARG A 47 15.55 -15.64 1.93
CA ARG A 47 16.98 -15.95 1.90
C ARG A 47 17.26 -17.29 2.55
N GLU A 48 17.63 -18.28 1.75
CA GLU A 48 18.20 -19.53 2.23
C GLU A 48 19.72 -19.39 2.29
N ARG A 49 20.26 -19.32 3.51
CA ARG A 49 21.70 -19.34 3.76
C ARG A 49 22.13 -20.76 4.07
N VAL A 50 23.09 -21.26 3.31
CA VAL A 50 23.79 -22.51 3.60
C VAL A 50 25.16 -22.19 4.18
N PHE A 51 25.47 -22.83 5.30
CA PHE A 51 26.68 -22.55 6.10
C PHE A 51 27.96 -23.02 5.41
N SER A 52 27.86 -24.02 4.52
CA SER A 52 28.92 -24.40 3.59
C SER A 52 28.36 -24.45 2.17
N GLN A 53 28.95 -23.65 1.28
CA GLN A 53 28.61 -23.71 -0.13
C GLN A 53 29.28 -24.95 -0.75
N ARG A 54 28.48 -25.86 -1.28
CA ARG A 54 28.93 -26.98 -2.12
C ARG A 54 28.38 -26.78 -3.53
N LEU A 55 28.93 -27.50 -4.52
CA LEU A 55 28.51 -27.36 -5.92
C LEU A 55 26.98 -27.48 -6.10
N HIS A 56 26.35 -28.35 -5.30
CA HIS A 56 24.92 -28.68 -5.24
C HIS A 56 24.17 -28.01 -4.07
N ASN A 57 24.85 -27.26 -3.21
CA ASN A 57 24.26 -26.61 -2.04
C ASN A 57 24.69 -25.14 -2.00
N ARG A 58 23.96 -24.30 -2.74
CA ARG A 58 24.27 -22.88 -2.91
C ARG A 58 23.28 -22.03 -2.13
N ASN A 59 23.71 -20.84 -1.74
CA ASN A 59 22.78 -19.85 -1.19
C ASN A 59 21.69 -19.55 -2.23
N ARG A 60 20.42 -19.58 -1.81
CA ARG A 60 19.29 -19.20 -2.65
C ARG A 60 18.70 -17.90 -2.12
N PHE A 61 18.48 -16.96 -3.03
CA PHE A 61 17.74 -15.75 -2.74
C PHE A 61 16.57 -15.70 -3.71
N ASP A 62 15.37 -15.95 -3.19
CA ASP A 62 14.15 -15.83 -3.95
C ASP A 62 13.53 -14.47 -3.66
N SER A 63 13.32 -13.68 -4.72
CA SER A 63 12.54 -12.45 -4.67
C SER A 63 11.15 -12.72 -5.25
N GLY A 64 10.14 -12.15 -4.61
CA GLY A 64 8.75 -12.20 -5.01
C GLY A 64 7.99 -10.97 -4.53
N THR A 65 6.70 -10.97 -4.78
CA THR A 65 5.78 -9.90 -4.42
C THR A 65 4.59 -10.49 -3.67
N ALA A 66 4.21 -9.87 -2.56
CA ALA A 66 2.92 -10.07 -1.91
C ALA A 66 2.05 -8.83 -2.12
N VAL A 67 0.77 -9.05 -2.42
CA VAL A 67 -0.18 -7.97 -2.61
C VAL A 67 -1.38 -8.20 -1.70
N THR A 68 -1.81 -7.15 -1.02
CA THR A 68 -3.03 -7.13 -0.22
C THR A 68 -4.01 -6.15 -0.84
N VAL A 69 -5.26 -6.59 -1.00
CA VAL A 69 -6.39 -5.75 -1.38
C VAL A 69 -7.13 -5.33 -0.12
N PHE A 70 -7.33 -4.03 0.02
CA PHE A 70 -8.02 -3.43 1.15
C PHE A 70 -9.37 -2.92 0.66
N VAL A 71 -10.44 -3.45 1.22
CA VAL A 71 -11.81 -3.09 0.85
C VAL A 71 -12.42 -2.24 1.96
N THR A 72 -12.95 -1.09 1.57
CA THR A 72 -13.63 -0.14 2.45
C THR A 72 -15.13 -0.41 2.46
N GLU A 73 -15.87 0.18 3.39
CA GLU A 73 -17.35 0.10 3.37
C GLU A 73 -18.00 1.16 2.46
N HIS A 74 -17.19 1.98 1.78
CA HIS A 74 -17.69 2.99 0.86
C HIS A 74 -17.98 2.38 -0.51
N PRO A 75 -19.00 2.86 -1.24
CA PRO A 75 -19.27 2.40 -2.60
C PRO A 75 -18.09 2.73 -3.54
N PRO A 76 -17.93 1.98 -4.65
CA PRO A 76 -16.91 2.27 -5.64
C PRO A 76 -17.06 3.70 -6.18
N LEU A 77 -15.94 4.29 -6.59
CA LEU A 77 -15.96 5.64 -7.14
C LEU A 77 -16.88 5.67 -8.39
N HIS A 78 -17.82 6.62 -8.41
CA HIS A 78 -18.72 6.75 -9.55
C HIS A 78 -17.92 7.01 -10.84
N PRO A 79 -18.24 6.35 -11.98
CA PRO A 79 -17.49 6.48 -13.24
C PRO A 79 -17.17 7.91 -13.66
N ASN A 80 -18.12 8.84 -13.52
CA ASN A 80 -17.91 10.24 -13.89
C ASN A 80 -16.87 10.93 -13.02
N LEU A 81 -16.82 10.62 -11.72
CA LEU A 81 -15.80 11.14 -10.81
C LEU A 81 -14.43 10.57 -11.16
N ALA A 82 -14.35 9.32 -11.62
CA ALA A 82 -13.10 8.72 -12.06
C ALA A 82 -12.56 9.36 -13.34
N VAL A 83 -13.44 9.75 -14.25
CA VAL A 83 -13.07 10.49 -15.46
C VAL A 83 -12.62 11.91 -15.10
N GLU A 84 -13.33 12.59 -14.20
CA GLU A 84 -12.97 13.92 -13.73
C GLU A 84 -11.62 13.92 -12.98
N TYR A 85 -11.42 12.98 -12.07
CA TYR A 85 -10.14 12.79 -11.39
C TYR A 85 -9.00 12.63 -12.38
N ARG A 86 -9.18 11.78 -13.41
CA ARG A 86 -8.18 11.64 -14.48
C ARG A 86 -7.97 12.91 -15.28
N ARG A 87 -9.01 13.68 -15.54
CA ARG A 87 -8.87 14.97 -16.23
C ARG A 87 -8.05 15.97 -15.41
N LEU A 88 -8.28 16.02 -14.10
CA LEU A 88 -7.59 16.93 -13.17
C LEU A 88 -6.15 16.50 -12.88
N HIS A 89 -5.93 15.21 -12.64
CA HIS A 89 -4.63 14.67 -12.19
C HIS A 89 -3.78 14.05 -13.31
N GLY A 90 -4.38 13.78 -14.48
CA GLY A 90 -3.68 13.19 -15.64
C GLY A 90 -2.96 14.22 -16.51
N LYS A 91 -3.35 15.49 -16.44
CA LYS A 91 -2.50 16.59 -16.92
C LYS A 91 -1.52 16.91 -15.81
N HIS A 92 -0.27 17.22 -16.15
CA HIS A 92 0.61 17.89 -15.22
C HIS A 92 -0.11 19.18 -14.77
N ALA A 93 -0.80 19.13 -13.64
CA ALA A 93 -1.34 20.33 -13.05
C ALA A 93 -0.14 21.25 -12.85
N THR A 94 -0.11 22.34 -13.62
CA THR A 94 0.92 23.34 -13.47
C THR A 94 0.65 23.98 -12.12
N ILE A 95 1.35 23.52 -11.08
CA ILE A 95 1.24 24.08 -9.74
C ILE A 95 1.67 25.54 -9.87
N GLY A 96 0.71 26.45 -9.72
CA GLY A 96 0.92 27.88 -9.79
C GLY A 96 1.16 28.47 -8.40
N TYR A 97 1.64 29.72 -8.36
CA TYR A 97 1.75 30.48 -7.10
C TYR A 97 0.46 30.48 -6.25
N PRO A 98 -0.76 30.60 -6.84
CA PRO A 98 -2.00 30.54 -6.09
C PRO A 98 -2.25 29.20 -5.36
N ASP A 99 -1.73 28.08 -5.90
CA ASP A 99 -1.89 26.76 -5.27
C ASP A 99 -1.07 26.62 -3.98
N PHE A 100 -0.03 27.45 -3.82
CA PHE A 100 0.77 27.51 -2.59
C PHE A 100 0.19 28.43 -1.53
N TYR A 101 -0.73 29.33 -1.91
CA TYR A 101 -1.28 30.32 -1.00
C TYR A 101 -2.71 29.96 -0.60
N ASN A 102 -2.82 29.07 0.39
CA ASN A 102 -4.07 28.78 1.08
C ASN A 102 -3.92 29.18 2.56
N PRO A 103 -4.34 30.40 2.95
CA PRO A 103 -4.12 30.90 4.32
C PRO A 103 -4.80 30.03 5.38
N GLU A 104 -5.97 29.48 5.09
CA GLU A 104 -6.67 28.56 6.01
C GLU A 104 -5.87 27.26 6.22
N ALA A 105 -5.34 26.69 5.14
CA ALA A 105 -4.48 25.50 5.23
C ALA A 105 -3.18 25.80 5.99
N LEU A 106 -2.58 26.98 5.80
CA LEU A 106 -1.36 27.40 6.49
C LEU A 106 -1.58 27.57 8.00
N ILE A 107 -2.65 28.26 8.42
CA ILE A 107 -3.02 28.40 9.83
C ILE A 107 -3.26 27.02 10.46
N ARG A 108 -3.98 26.15 9.76
CA ARG A 108 -4.23 24.78 10.23
C ARG A 108 -2.93 23.98 10.37
N LEU A 109 -2.03 24.06 9.38
CA LEU A 109 -0.72 23.39 9.45
C LEU A 109 0.12 23.91 10.61
N GLN A 110 0.07 25.21 10.89
CA GLN A 110 0.73 25.79 12.05
C GLN A 110 0.16 25.22 13.36
N ASN A 111 -1.16 25.25 13.55
CA ASN A 111 -1.81 24.68 14.74
C ASN A 111 -1.47 23.20 14.94
N LEU A 112 -1.41 22.43 13.85
CA LEU A 112 -1.06 21.01 13.88
C LEU A 112 0.41 20.79 14.26
N LYS A 113 1.33 21.61 13.76
CA LYS A 113 2.75 21.59 14.16
C LYS A 113 2.94 21.92 15.63
N GLU A 114 2.30 22.99 16.11
CA GLU A 114 2.33 23.39 17.51
C GLU A 114 1.81 22.27 18.41
N TYR A 115 0.66 21.68 18.07
CA TYR A 115 0.12 20.51 18.77
C TYR A 115 1.10 19.33 18.80
N HIS A 116 1.71 18.95 17.67
CA HIS A 116 2.63 17.82 17.63
C HIS A 116 3.89 18.06 18.45
N ILE A 117 4.48 19.26 18.40
CA ILE A 117 5.66 19.61 19.22
C ILE A 117 5.31 19.50 20.71
N LEU A 118 4.19 20.10 21.13
CA LEU A 118 3.74 20.03 22.51
C LEU A 118 3.43 18.59 22.93
N ASN A 119 2.75 17.82 22.09
CA ASN A 119 2.42 16.43 22.38
C ASN A 119 3.69 15.58 22.57
N VAL A 120 4.70 15.73 21.72
CA VAL A 120 6.00 15.04 21.86
C VAL A 120 6.68 15.39 23.18
N LEU A 121 6.71 16.68 23.55
CA LEU A 121 7.29 17.13 24.82
C LEU A 121 6.52 16.55 26.02
N LEU A 122 5.18 16.58 25.98
CA LEU A 122 4.32 16.09 27.05
C LEU A 122 4.33 14.55 27.18
N MET A 123 4.66 13.83 26.11
CA MET A 123 4.88 12.38 26.12
C MET A 123 6.27 11.98 26.63
N SER A 124 7.18 12.94 26.82
CA SER A 124 8.51 12.64 27.36
C SER A 124 8.47 12.40 28.88
N PRO A 125 9.39 11.58 29.43
CA PRO A 125 9.43 11.28 30.86
C PRO A 125 9.57 12.53 31.75
N TYR A 126 10.21 13.58 31.23
CA TYR A 126 10.43 14.84 31.95
C TYR A 126 9.13 15.55 32.35
N PHE A 127 8.04 15.30 31.61
CA PHE A 127 6.76 15.93 31.87
C PHE A 127 5.76 15.00 32.55
N ASP A 128 6.14 13.79 33.00
CA ASP A 128 5.21 12.82 33.62
C ASP A 128 4.37 13.39 34.78
N HIS A 129 4.95 14.28 35.56
CA HIS A 129 4.28 14.93 36.69
C HIS A 129 3.58 16.26 36.34
N TYR A 130 3.54 16.64 35.06
CA TYR A 130 2.89 17.88 34.63
C TYR A 130 1.36 17.77 34.76
N GLY A 131 0.78 18.47 35.74
CA GLY A 131 -0.65 18.36 36.08
C GLY A 131 -1.62 18.79 34.97
N HIS A 132 -1.16 19.56 33.98
CA HIS A 132 -2.03 20.12 32.94
C HIS A 132 -1.96 19.39 31.59
N LYS A 133 -1.42 18.16 31.52
CA LYS A 133 -1.36 17.36 30.27
C LYS A 133 -2.72 17.24 29.54
N LYS A 134 -3.83 17.28 30.27
CA LYS A 134 -5.20 17.13 29.73
C LYS A 134 -5.93 18.45 29.52
N HIS A 135 -5.22 19.59 29.54
CA HIS A 135 -5.85 20.90 29.36
C HIS A 135 -6.56 20.99 28.00
N PRO A 136 -7.76 21.60 27.89
CA PRO A 136 -8.51 21.68 26.63
C PRO A 136 -7.75 22.33 25.47
N LEU A 137 -6.84 23.28 25.75
CA LEU A 137 -5.99 23.93 24.74
C LEU A 137 -4.94 22.99 24.11
N LEU A 138 -4.65 21.86 24.76
CA LEU A 138 -3.72 20.85 24.27
C LEU A 138 -4.43 19.74 23.48
N LYS A 139 -5.72 19.90 23.19
CA LYS A 139 -6.44 18.96 22.34
C LYS A 139 -5.95 19.07 20.89
N PRO A 140 -5.96 17.96 20.13
CA PRO A 140 -5.61 18.01 18.72
C PRO A 140 -6.53 18.98 17.97
N PRO A 141 -5.99 19.74 16.99
CA PRO A 141 -6.84 20.53 16.09
C PRO A 141 -7.75 19.59 15.26
N PRO A 142 -8.87 20.10 14.74
CA PRO A 142 -9.80 19.31 13.94
C PRO A 142 -9.09 18.71 12.70
N SER A 143 -9.31 17.42 12.47
CA SER A 143 -8.74 16.72 11.31
C SER A 143 -9.37 17.19 10.00
N VAL A 144 -8.59 17.11 8.92
CA VAL A 144 -9.01 17.51 7.57
C VAL A 144 -10.01 16.54 6.97
N SER A 145 -9.79 15.25 7.19
CA SER A 145 -10.59 14.16 6.64
C SER A 145 -10.46 12.95 7.56
N LEU A 146 -11.14 12.96 8.70
CA LEU A 146 -11.28 11.75 9.50
C LEU A 146 -12.24 10.81 8.76
N ALA A 147 -11.74 9.67 8.30
CA ALA A 147 -12.61 8.55 7.96
C ALA A 147 -13.44 8.21 9.21
N ALA A 148 -14.72 7.91 9.02
CA ALA A 148 -15.59 7.55 10.14
C ALA A 148 -14.99 6.35 10.88
N SER A 149 -14.56 6.53 12.13
CA SER A 149 -13.94 5.47 12.93
C SER A 149 -15.00 4.71 13.70
N GLY A 150 -15.06 3.38 13.56
CA GLY A 150 -16.01 2.50 14.24
C GLY A 150 -15.89 1.05 13.75
N THR A 151 -16.45 0.09 14.48
CA THR A 151 -16.48 -1.34 14.07
C THR A 151 -17.32 -1.57 12.82
N SER A 152 -18.22 -0.63 12.49
CA SER A 152 -19.01 -0.56 11.26
C SER A 152 -18.31 0.22 10.14
N ASN A 153 -16.98 0.35 10.19
CA ASN A 153 -16.15 0.87 9.11
C ASN A 153 -14.85 0.05 9.03
N ALA A 154 -14.93 -1.24 9.40
CA ALA A 154 -13.76 -2.09 9.50
C ALA A 154 -13.31 -2.51 8.10
N MET A 155 -12.10 -2.09 7.74
CA MET A 155 -11.50 -2.42 6.45
C MET A 155 -11.27 -3.94 6.35
N LYS A 156 -11.78 -4.56 5.28
CA LYS A 156 -11.51 -5.97 4.99
C LYS A 156 -10.21 -6.09 4.22
N MET A 157 -9.44 -7.13 4.51
CA MET A 157 -8.13 -7.37 3.90
C MET A 157 -8.10 -8.73 3.19
N TYR A 158 -7.77 -8.72 1.90
CA TYR A 158 -7.65 -9.91 1.07
C TYR A 158 -6.23 -10.04 0.54
N VAL A 159 -5.52 -11.07 0.99
CA VAL A 159 -4.16 -11.35 0.50
C VAL A 159 -4.24 -12.12 -0.81
N LEU A 160 -3.62 -11.59 -1.86
CA LEU A 160 -3.52 -12.23 -3.17
C LEU A 160 -2.47 -13.34 -3.16
N LYS A 161 -2.51 -14.22 -4.17
CA LYS A 161 -1.48 -15.25 -4.36
C LYS A 161 -0.14 -14.56 -4.63
N THR A 162 0.88 -14.96 -3.87
CA THR A 162 2.25 -14.46 -4.00
C THR A 162 2.77 -14.66 -5.42
N MET A 163 3.47 -13.67 -5.94
CA MET A 163 3.97 -13.66 -7.32
C MET A 163 5.49 -13.77 -7.29
N LYS A 164 6.07 -14.57 -8.19
CA LYS A 164 7.54 -14.63 -8.36
C LYS A 164 8.00 -13.50 -9.29
N ILE A 165 7.75 -12.26 -8.86
CA ILE A 165 8.06 -11.03 -9.59
C ILE A 165 8.89 -10.14 -8.67
N ASP A 166 10.00 -9.62 -9.19
CA ASP A 166 10.85 -8.66 -8.51
C ASP A 166 10.39 -7.23 -8.82
N GLN A 167 9.97 -6.47 -7.81
CA GLN A 167 9.47 -5.10 -7.98
C GLN A 167 10.59 -4.06 -8.11
N SER A 168 11.87 -4.45 -8.09
CA SER A 168 13.00 -3.51 -8.17
C SER A 168 13.10 -2.74 -9.49
N SER A 169 12.42 -3.21 -10.55
CA SER A 169 12.50 -2.65 -11.90
C SER A 169 11.18 -2.05 -12.38
N LEU A 170 11.24 -1.20 -13.42
CA LEU A 170 10.05 -0.67 -14.08
C LEU A 170 9.17 -1.79 -14.65
N GLU A 171 9.80 -2.79 -15.29
CA GLU A 171 9.10 -3.93 -15.87
C GLU A 171 8.43 -4.78 -14.78
N GLY A 172 9.15 -5.07 -13.70
CA GLY A 172 8.60 -5.77 -12.53
C GLY A 172 7.40 -5.05 -11.93
N ASN A 173 7.44 -3.72 -11.88
CA ASN A 173 6.31 -2.90 -11.43
C ASN A 173 5.07 -3.04 -12.31
N VAL A 174 5.23 -3.07 -13.64
CA VAL A 174 4.10 -3.36 -14.54
C VAL A 174 3.58 -4.77 -14.32
N GLN A 175 4.47 -5.75 -14.24
CA GLN A 175 4.11 -7.16 -14.15
C GLN A 175 3.28 -7.47 -12.90
N TRP A 176 3.71 -6.99 -11.72
CA TRP A 176 2.98 -7.29 -10.49
C TRP A 176 1.64 -6.56 -10.45
N VAL A 177 1.55 -5.31 -10.93
CA VAL A 177 0.27 -4.58 -11.00
C VAL A 177 -0.68 -5.33 -11.91
N MET A 178 -0.24 -5.73 -13.10
CA MET A 178 -1.10 -6.44 -14.04
C MET A 178 -1.51 -7.83 -13.53
N GLU A 179 -0.63 -8.56 -12.84
CA GLU A 179 -0.98 -9.84 -12.23
C GLU A 179 -1.94 -9.65 -11.04
N ALA A 180 -1.80 -8.59 -10.25
CA ALA A 180 -2.77 -8.24 -9.20
C ALA A 180 -4.16 -8.00 -9.79
N ILE A 181 -4.26 -7.19 -10.84
CA ILE A 181 -5.51 -6.90 -11.57
C ILE A 181 -6.14 -8.17 -12.14
N LYS A 182 -5.32 -9.10 -12.65
CA LYS A 182 -5.78 -10.39 -13.14
C LYS A 182 -6.33 -11.27 -12.02
N GLN A 183 -5.66 -11.34 -10.87
CA GLN A 183 -6.14 -12.09 -9.70
C GLN A 183 -7.43 -11.49 -9.13
N ILE A 184 -7.54 -10.16 -9.14
CA ILE A 184 -8.76 -9.43 -8.74
C ILE A 184 -9.94 -9.73 -9.68
N GLY A 185 -9.66 -10.08 -10.95
CA GLY A 185 -10.67 -10.52 -11.91
C GLY A 185 -10.97 -9.52 -13.02
N TYR A 186 -10.35 -8.34 -13.03
CA TYR A 186 -10.54 -7.33 -14.09
C TYR A 186 -10.02 -7.78 -15.46
N ALA A 187 -9.16 -8.80 -15.51
CA ALA A 187 -8.66 -9.36 -16.77
C ALA A 187 -9.61 -10.41 -17.41
N ARG A 188 -10.73 -10.77 -16.77
CA ARG A 188 -11.57 -11.91 -17.17
C ARG A 188 -12.49 -11.63 -18.36
N SER A 189 -13.08 -10.43 -18.47
CA SER A 189 -13.99 -10.09 -19.58
C SER A 189 -13.54 -8.83 -20.32
N LEU A 190 -14.09 -8.64 -21.53
CA LEU A 190 -13.84 -7.42 -22.29
C LEU A 190 -14.45 -6.19 -21.60
N ASP A 191 -15.59 -6.34 -20.94
CA ASP A 191 -16.28 -5.26 -20.24
C ASP A 191 -15.52 -4.79 -19.01
N THR A 192 -14.95 -5.72 -18.23
CA THR A 192 -14.10 -5.35 -17.09
C THR A 192 -12.81 -4.66 -17.55
N LYS A 193 -12.22 -5.08 -18.67
CA LYS A 193 -11.05 -4.40 -19.26
C LYS A 193 -11.40 -3.00 -19.77
N LYS A 194 -12.57 -2.83 -20.40
CA LYS A 194 -13.07 -1.51 -20.83
C LYS A 194 -13.28 -0.60 -19.63
N ALA A 195 -13.99 -1.08 -18.60
CA ALA A 195 -14.20 -0.33 -17.37
C ALA A 195 -12.87 0.07 -16.70
N LEU A 196 -11.90 -0.85 -16.67
CA LEU A 196 -10.55 -0.56 -16.19
C LEU A 196 -9.91 0.57 -17.00
N ALA A 197 -9.99 0.51 -18.33
CA ALA A 197 -9.42 1.51 -19.22
C ALA A 197 -10.09 2.90 -19.09
N THR A 198 -11.40 2.98 -18.84
CA THR A 198 -12.18 4.22 -19.04
C THR A 198 -12.81 4.82 -17.80
N SER A 199 -13.18 4.01 -16.80
CA SER A 199 -13.99 4.46 -15.65
C SER A 199 -13.52 3.98 -14.28
N THR A 200 -12.49 3.13 -14.20
CA THR A 200 -11.98 2.63 -12.92
C THR A 200 -10.69 3.37 -12.53
N ILE A 201 -10.54 3.68 -11.25
CA ILE A 201 -9.28 4.07 -10.63
C ILE A 201 -9.05 3.16 -9.45
N ILE A 202 -7.83 2.65 -9.34
CA ILE A 202 -7.38 1.78 -8.27
C ILE A 202 -6.15 2.44 -7.66
N PRO A 203 -6.24 2.91 -6.40
CA PRO A 203 -5.08 3.36 -5.68
C PRO A 203 -4.10 2.18 -5.49
N ILE A 204 -2.87 2.39 -5.93
CA ILE A 204 -1.76 1.45 -5.80
C ILE A 204 -0.81 2.02 -4.75
N VAL A 205 -0.89 1.48 -3.54
CA VAL A 205 -0.11 1.90 -2.39
C VAL A 205 1.20 1.11 -2.35
N GLY A 206 2.32 1.80 -2.31
CA GLY A 206 3.63 1.16 -2.19
C GLY A 206 4.67 2.10 -1.60
N ASP A 207 5.89 1.61 -1.51
CA ASP A 207 7.04 2.41 -1.13
C ASP A 207 7.36 3.51 -2.15
N GLU A 208 8.36 4.34 -1.83
CA GLU A 208 8.78 5.45 -2.70
C GLU A 208 9.26 4.98 -4.07
N LEU A 209 9.90 3.81 -4.13
CA LEU A 209 10.39 3.25 -5.39
C LEU A 209 9.22 2.85 -6.30
N THR A 210 8.23 2.14 -5.75
CA THR A 210 6.99 1.75 -6.43
C THR A 210 6.26 2.99 -6.95
N HIS A 211 6.09 4.01 -6.09
CA HIS A 211 5.45 5.27 -6.46
C HIS A 211 6.17 5.96 -7.63
N LYS A 212 7.50 6.08 -7.57
CA LYS A 212 8.32 6.66 -8.64
C LYS A 212 8.25 5.85 -9.94
N CYS A 213 8.32 4.52 -9.84
CA CYS A 213 8.26 3.60 -10.98
C CYS A 213 6.92 3.75 -11.72
N LEU A 214 5.80 3.70 -11.01
CA LEU A 214 4.47 3.83 -11.60
C LEU A 214 4.25 5.21 -12.23
N ARG A 215 4.69 6.29 -11.57
CA ARG A 215 4.62 7.65 -12.16
C ARG A 215 5.48 7.76 -13.43
N ARG A 216 6.66 7.16 -13.44
CA ARG A 216 7.53 7.13 -14.63
C ARG A 216 6.90 6.31 -15.75
N LEU A 217 6.31 5.16 -15.44
CA LEU A 217 5.61 4.31 -16.39
C LEU A 217 4.45 5.05 -17.06
N ARG A 218 3.59 5.73 -16.29
CA ARG A 218 2.48 6.53 -16.86
C ARG A 218 2.96 7.61 -17.81
N ARG A 219 4.12 8.24 -17.55
CA ARG A 219 4.73 9.22 -18.47
C ARG A 219 5.24 8.57 -19.75
N LEU A 220 5.96 7.45 -19.64
CA LEU A 220 6.54 6.73 -20.78
C LEU A 220 5.45 6.14 -21.68
N ARG A 221 4.40 5.62 -21.06
CA ARG A 221 3.28 4.94 -21.71
C ARG A 221 2.15 5.89 -22.09
N GLY A 222 2.27 7.19 -21.85
CA GLY A 222 1.17 8.15 -22.07
C GLY A 222 0.66 8.23 -23.52
N ARG A 223 1.39 7.65 -24.49
CA ARG A 223 1.02 7.57 -25.92
C ARG A 223 0.52 6.20 -26.35
N ASP A 224 0.45 5.21 -25.45
CA ASP A 224 -0.06 3.88 -25.79
C ASP A 224 -1.55 3.96 -26.16
N HIS A 225 -2.00 3.01 -26.98
CA HIS A 225 -3.26 3.13 -27.71
C HIS A 225 -4.49 2.90 -26.82
N ASN A 226 -4.35 2.18 -25.70
CA ASN A 226 -5.45 1.91 -24.78
C ASN A 226 -5.10 2.26 -23.33
N GLY A 227 -6.14 2.60 -22.55
CA GLY A 227 -5.97 3.05 -21.16
C GLY A 227 -5.44 1.99 -20.19
N VAL A 228 -5.55 0.69 -20.54
CA VAL A 228 -4.96 -0.39 -19.74
C VAL A 228 -3.44 -0.39 -19.89
N GLU A 229 -2.93 -0.32 -21.12
CA GLU A 229 -1.49 -0.21 -21.42
C GLU A 229 -0.89 1.05 -20.82
N ARG A 230 -1.60 2.17 -20.90
CA ARG A 230 -1.18 3.44 -20.26
C ARG A 230 -1.19 3.40 -18.73
N LEU A 231 -1.77 2.36 -18.12
CA LEU A 231 -2.01 2.25 -16.69
C LEU A 231 -2.88 3.40 -16.16
N ASP A 232 -3.88 3.84 -16.93
CA ASP A 232 -4.76 4.97 -16.57
C ASP A 232 -5.55 4.71 -15.29
N PHE A 233 -5.82 3.43 -14.99
CA PHE A 233 -6.50 2.99 -13.77
C PHE A 233 -5.59 3.04 -12.53
N ALA A 234 -4.27 2.93 -12.68
CA ALA A 234 -3.35 2.78 -11.56
C ALA A 234 -2.99 4.14 -11.00
N ASP A 235 -3.52 4.48 -9.82
CA ASP A 235 -3.20 5.73 -9.14
C ASP A 235 -2.13 5.50 -8.06
N PRO A 236 -0.87 5.92 -8.29
CA PRO A 236 0.20 5.62 -7.35
C PRO A 236 0.08 6.47 -6.10
N VAL A 237 -0.15 5.83 -4.95
CA VAL A 237 -0.25 6.45 -3.63
C VAL A 237 0.97 6.09 -2.80
N PHE A 238 1.57 7.09 -2.17
CA PHE A 238 2.70 6.87 -1.28
C PHE A 238 2.24 6.17 0.01
N GLY A 239 2.81 5.01 0.31
CA GLY A 239 2.53 4.24 1.50
C GLY A 239 3.25 4.83 2.72
N TRP A 240 2.55 5.65 3.50
CA TRP A 240 3.08 6.27 4.72
C TRP A 240 3.66 5.27 5.72
N PHE A 241 3.08 4.08 5.82
CA PHE A 241 3.61 3.00 6.65
C PHE A 241 5.05 2.62 6.27
N HIS A 242 5.39 2.57 4.98
CA HIS A 242 6.78 2.32 4.55
C HIS A 242 7.72 3.45 4.98
N ALA A 243 7.24 4.69 4.99
CA ALA A 243 8.02 5.84 5.47
C ALA A 243 8.30 5.74 6.98
N GLU A 244 7.29 5.37 7.77
CA GLU A 244 7.44 5.14 9.21
C GLU A 244 8.42 4.01 9.50
N MET A 245 8.33 2.89 8.76
CA MET A 245 9.27 1.78 8.90
C MET A 245 10.70 2.17 8.52
N ALA A 246 10.88 2.94 7.45
CA ALA A 246 12.19 3.45 7.04
C ALA A 246 12.77 4.41 8.09
N LEU A 247 11.95 5.29 8.67
CA LEU A 247 12.35 6.18 9.75
C LEU A 247 12.73 5.40 11.01
N ALA A 248 11.92 4.42 11.42
CA ALA A 248 12.23 3.55 12.56
C ALA A 248 13.55 2.80 12.35
N GLN A 249 13.80 2.29 11.15
CA GLN A 249 15.07 1.65 10.80
C GLN A 249 16.24 2.63 10.87
N ALA A 250 16.08 3.87 10.38
CA ALA A 250 17.12 4.89 10.46
C ALA A 250 17.44 5.28 11.91
N LEU A 251 16.42 5.48 12.75
CA LEU A 251 16.58 5.74 14.18
C LEU A 251 17.29 4.57 14.88
N TRP A 252 16.88 3.34 14.59
CA TRP A 252 17.53 2.14 15.12
C TRP A 252 19.00 2.08 14.73
N GLN A 253 19.35 2.35 13.47
CA GLN A 253 20.74 2.35 12.99
C GLN A 253 21.58 3.45 13.65
N LEU A 254 21.00 4.63 13.86
CA LEU A 254 21.66 5.74 14.55
C LEU A 254 21.98 5.37 16.01
N HIS A 255 21.05 4.73 16.71
CA HIS A 255 21.24 4.34 18.11
C HIS A 255 22.06 3.07 18.31
N SER A 256 21.98 2.11 17.39
CA SER A 256 22.68 0.81 17.49
C SER A 256 24.14 0.89 17.03
N GLY A 257 24.54 2.01 16.42
CA GLY A 257 25.80 2.15 15.72
C GLY A 257 25.82 1.39 14.39
N SER A 258 26.63 1.85 13.44
CA SER A 258 26.83 1.12 12.19
C SER A 258 27.77 -0.08 12.41
N ARG A 259 27.56 -1.17 11.68
CA ARG A 259 28.49 -2.31 11.62
C ARG A 259 29.90 -1.94 11.12
N LEU A 260 30.08 -0.72 10.61
CA LEU A 260 31.37 -0.22 10.12
C LEU A 260 32.22 0.47 11.19
N GLY A 261 31.71 0.63 12.43
CA GLY A 261 32.49 1.10 13.56
C GLY A 261 32.93 2.58 13.45
N THR A 262 32.51 3.39 14.42
CA THR A 262 33.35 4.36 15.17
C THR A 262 32.43 5.21 16.04
N GLY A 263 32.26 4.76 17.28
CA GLY A 263 32.89 5.46 18.39
C GLY A 263 34.21 4.76 18.69
#